data_AF-A0A1S0U857-F1
#
_entry.id   AF-A0A1S0U857-F1
#
_cell.length_a   1.000
_cell.length_b   1.000
_cell.length_c   1.000
_cell.angle_alpha   90.00
_cell.angle_beta   90.00
_cell.angle_gamma   90.00
#
_symmetry.space_group_name_H-M   'P 1'
#
loop_
_entity.id
_entity.type
_entity.pdbx_description
1 polymer ?
#
loop_
_entity_poly.entity_id
_entity_poly.type
_entity_poly.pdbx_seq_one_letter_code
_entity_poly.pdbx_strand_id
1 'polypeptide(L)'
;MYEIPAGNNNCPVDKTRRNWCPSCRLRKCFQMQMNRNAVQKERGPRGDKRLKLLKEYSFIGKKEQILAEAIRRPLDTVLMSFVSPADRFVILSRYWPAFFIFHCTITVELPPLRDLKLNEVIQSARRDDYISNLDSEEIRLTICYALCRLGRKNGELSFASSLDSIYRYWLSRHCSIFYPHLSNRDERIVNYAEFILLYCEHISVVDEFTPPTHPADLIRTLLDINEST
;
A
#
# COMPACT_ATOMS: atom_id res chain seq x y z
N MET A 1 -0.01 -38.23 -36.89
CA MET A 1 0.22 -38.33 -38.35
C MET A 1 -0.57 -37.19 -38.99
N TYR A 2 0.03 -36.35 -39.82
CA TYR A 2 -0.72 -35.30 -40.53
C TYR A 2 -1.23 -35.91 -41.84
N GLU A 3 -2.52 -36.20 -41.93
CA GLU A 3 -3.16 -36.67 -43.15
C GLU A 3 -3.42 -35.51 -44.12
N ILE A 4 -3.29 -35.79 -45.42
CA ILE A 4 -3.26 -34.77 -46.47
C ILE A 4 -4.63 -34.75 -47.17
N PRO A 5 -5.38 -33.64 -47.12
CA PRO A 5 -6.53 -33.46 -47.99
C PRO A 5 -6.01 -32.99 -49.35
N ALA A 6 -6.12 -33.88 -50.34
CA ALA A 6 -6.08 -33.63 -51.79
C ALA A 6 -5.15 -32.50 -52.30
N GLY A 7 -3.94 -32.86 -52.75
CA GLY A 7 -3.04 -31.99 -53.50
C GLY A 7 -1.67 -32.63 -53.68
N ASN A 8 -0.96 -32.29 -54.76
CA ASN A 8 0.30 -32.91 -55.23
C ASN A 8 1.52 -32.78 -54.30
N ASN A 9 1.33 -32.66 -52.98
CA ASN A 9 2.41 -32.68 -52.01
C ASN A 9 3.50 -31.64 -52.35
N ASN A 10 3.14 -30.48 -52.90
CA ASN A 10 4.11 -29.48 -53.35
C ASN A 10 3.65 -28.04 -53.05
N CYS A 11 2.96 -27.84 -51.93
CA CYS A 11 2.51 -26.50 -51.55
C CYS A 11 3.71 -25.57 -51.33
N PRO A 12 3.69 -24.33 -51.86
CA PRO A 12 4.76 -23.36 -51.63
C PRO A 12 4.82 -22.96 -50.15
N VAL A 13 6.03 -23.00 -49.56
CA VAL A 13 6.30 -22.59 -48.18
C VAL A 13 7.12 -21.30 -48.19
N ASP A 14 6.41 -20.17 -48.21
CA ASP A 14 6.93 -18.81 -48.16
C ASP A 14 6.43 -18.05 -46.90
N LYS A 15 6.79 -16.77 -46.76
CA LYS A 15 6.46 -15.97 -45.55
C LYS A 15 4.96 -15.85 -45.30
N THR A 16 4.13 -15.77 -46.35
CA THR A 16 2.69 -15.49 -46.25
C THR A 16 1.85 -16.76 -46.16
N ARG A 17 2.30 -17.88 -46.72
CA ARG A 17 1.51 -19.12 -46.89
C ARG A 17 2.05 -20.34 -46.15
N ARG A 18 3.15 -20.21 -45.40
CA ARG A 18 3.78 -21.32 -44.63
C ARG A 18 2.86 -22.05 -43.65
N ASN A 19 1.75 -21.47 -43.23
CA ASN A 19 0.81 -22.09 -42.27
C ASN A 19 -0.34 -22.85 -42.95
N TRP A 20 -0.49 -22.78 -44.28
CA TRP A 20 -1.63 -23.37 -45.01
C TRP A 20 -1.56 -24.91 -45.10
N CYS A 21 -0.37 -25.48 -45.15
CA CYS A 21 -0.18 -26.94 -45.22
C CYS A 21 0.88 -27.39 -44.20
N PRO A 22 0.46 -27.91 -43.03
CA PRO A 22 1.38 -28.42 -42.00
C PRO A 22 2.32 -29.52 -42.53
N SER A 23 1.82 -30.43 -43.38
CA SER A 23 2.59 -31.54 -43.95
C SER A 23 3.73 -31.06 -44.84
N CYS A 24 3.46 -30.13 -45.77
CA CYS A 24 4.50 -29.54 -46.63
C CYS A 24 5.50 -28.70 -45.82
N ARG A 25 5.03 -27.98 -44.80
CA ARG A 25 5.90 -27.21 -43.90
C ARG A 25 6.87 -28.13 -43.13
N LEU A 26 6.35 -29.19 -42.50
CA LEU A 26 7.17 -30.14 -41.75
C LEU A 26 8.19 -30.85 -42.65
N ARG A 27 7.79 -31.25 -43.87
CA ARG A 27 8.73 -31.84 -44.82
C ARG A 27 9.85 -30.88 -45.21
N LYS A 28 9.54 -29.60 -45.44
CA LYS A 28 10.56 -28.59 -45.72
C LYS A 28 11.51 -28.38 -44.52
N CYS A 29 11.01 -28.50 -43.27
CA CYS A 29 11.87 -28.50 -42.08
C CYS A 29 12.91 -29.64 -42.13
N PHE A 30 12.53 -30.85 -42.54
CA PHE A 30 13.46 -31.96 -42.71
C PHE A 30 14.40 -31.81 -43.91
N GLN A 31 13.93 -31.28 -45.05
CA GLN A 31 14.78 -30.97 -46.22
C GLN A 31 15.89 -29.97 -45.88
N MET A 32 15.61 -29.01 -45.00
CA MET A 32 16.59 -28.06 -44.46
C MET A 32 17.39 -28.61 -43.27
N GLN A 33 17.37 -29.93 -43.04
CA GLN A 33 18.12 -30.63 -41.99
C GLN A 33 17.84 -30.13 -40.56
N MET A 34 16.61 -29.71 -40.25
CA MET A 34 16.24 -29.40 -38.86
C MET A 34 16.34 -30.64 -37.97
N ASN A 35 17.13 -30.54 -36.90
CA ASN A 35 17.36 -31.64 -35.97
C ASN A 35 16.13 -31.91 -35.09
N ARG A 36 15.49 -33.06 -35.25
CA ARG A 36 14.33 -33.49 -34.44
C ARG A 36 14.68 -33.60 -32.95
N ASN A 37 15.91 -33.99 -32.63
CA ASN A 37 16.37 -34.19 -31.26
C ASN A 37 16.70 -32.87 -30.55
N ALA A 38 16.74 -31.75 -31.27
CA ALA A 38 16.88 -30.42 -30.68
C ALA A 38 15.57 -29.89 -30.07
N VAL A 39 14.43 -30.55 -30.34
CA VAL A 39 13.14 -30.19 -29.74
C VAL A 39 13.12 -30.66 -28.30
N GLN A 40 13.18 -29.71 -27.37
CA GLN A 40 13.01 -29.97 -25.94
C GLN A 40 11.59 -30.48 -25.68
N LYS A 41 11.42 -31.38 -24.69
CA LYS A 41 10.09 -31.66 -24.13
C LYS A 41 9.47 -30.34 -23.64
N GLU A 42 8.15 -30.29 -23.62
CA GLU A 42 7.41 -29.13 -23.11
C GLU A 42 8.06 -28.62 -21.83
N ARG A 43 8.38 -27.33 -21.82
CA ARG A 43 8.90 -26.70 -20.60
C ARG A 43 7.78 -26.78 -19.57
N GLY A 44 8.11 -27.09 -18.32
CA GLY A 44 7.14 -27.08 -17.23
C GLY A 44 6.34 -25.75 -17.18
N PRO A 45 5.21 -25.72 -16.46
CA PRO A 45 4.33 -24.55 -16.42
C PRO A 45 5.14 -23.27 -16.19
N ARG A 46 4.98 -22.28 -17.08
CA ARG A 46 5.72 -21.00 -17.03
C ARG A 46 5.22 -20.15 -15.86
N GLY A 47 5.60 -20.50 -14.63
CA GLY A 47 5.16 -19.85 -13.40
C GLY A 47 3.64 -19.97 -13.16
N ASP A 48 3.24 -20.34 -11.94
CA ASP A 48 1.82 -20.45 -11.65
C ASP A 48 1.18 -19.05 -11.56
N LYS A 49 0.42 -18.67 -12.59
CA LYS A 49 -0.36 -17.41 -12.61
C LYS A 49 -1.31 -17.35 -11.42
N ARG A 50 -1.83 -18.49 -10.95
CA ARG A 50 -2.71 -18.57 -9.79
C ARG A 50 -1.99 -18.16 -8.51
N LEU A 51 -0.75 -18.60 -8.32
CA LEU A 51 0.06 -18.22 -7.15
C LEU A 51 0.34 -16.71 -7.11
N LYS A 52 0.54 -16.07 -8.26
CA LYS A 52 0.70 -14.60 -8.34
C LYS A 52 -0.56 -13.87 -7.90
N LEU A 53 -1.72 -14.29 -8.40
CA LEU A 53 -3.02 -13.71 -8.04
C LEU A 53 -3.34 -13.89 -6.55
N LEU A 54 -3.05 -15.06 -5.98
CA LEU A 54 -3.25 -15.32 -4.55
C LEU A 54 -2.39 -14.42 -3.67
N LYS A 55 -1.12 -14.19 -4.06
CA LYS A 55 -0.23 -13.26 -3.36
C LYS A 55 -0.74 -11.82 -3.45
N GLU A 56 -1.19 -11.40 -4.62
CA GLU A 56 -1.74 -10.06 -4.83
C GLU A 56 -2.97 -9.82 -3.97
N TYR A 57 -3.92 -10.77 -3.93
CA TYR A 57 -5.08 -10.70 -3.06
C TYR A 57 -4.70 -10.64 -1.57
N SER A 58 -3.70 -11.43 -1.15
CA SER A 58 -3.17 -11.38 0.22
C SER A 58 -2.56 -10.01 0.55
N PHE A 59 -1.83 -9.38 -0.37
CA PHE A 59 -1.27 -8.05 -0.15
C PHE A 59 -2.34 -6.97 -0.05
N ILE A 60 -3.39 -7.04 -0.85
CA ILE A 60 -4.54 -6.11 -0.77
C ILE A 60 -5.19 -6.21 0.61
N GLY A 61 -5.48 -7.43 1.08
CA GLY A 61 -6.07 -7.63 2.41
C GLY A 61 -5.16 -7.12 3.55
N LYS A 62 -3.83 -7.28 3.44
CA LYS A 62 -2.89 -6.72 4.42
C LYS A 62 -2.91 -5.18 4.43
N LYS A 63 -2.97 -4.53 3.26
CA LYS A 63 -3.06 -3.06 3.18
C LYS A 63 -4.35 -2.54 3.82
N GLU A 64 -5.46 -3.22 3.60
CA GLU A 64 -6.74 -2.90 4.23
C GLU A 64 -6.69 -3.02 5.75
N GLN A 65 -6.08 -4.09 6.28
CA GLN A 65 -5.86 -4.26 7.72
C GLN A 65 -5.01 -3.14 8.33
N ILE A 66 -3.91 -2.79 7.65
CA ILE A 66 -3.03 -1.66 8.05
C ILE A 66 -3.82 -0.36 8.05
N LEU A 67 -4.61 -0.09 7.00
CA LEU A 67 -5.43 1.11 6.94
C LEU A 67 -6.48 1.14 8.05
N ALA A 68 -7.15 0.02 8.32
CA ALA A 68 -8.16 -0.05 9.36
C ALA A 68 -7.56 0.29 10.73
N GLU A 69 -6.39 -0.27 11.03
CA GLU A 69 -5.67 0.04 12.27
C GLU A 69 -5.17 1.49 12.30
N ALA A 70 -4.69 2.01 11.18
CA ALA A 70 -4.28 3.41 11.07
C ALA A 70 -5.44 4.38 11.36
N ILE A 71 -6.66 4.02 11.00
CA ILE A 71 -7.87 4.82 11.25
C ILE A 71 -8.42 4.64 12.67
N ARG A 72 -8.35 3.44 13.25
CA ARG A 72 -8.79 3.21 14.64
C ARG A 72 -7.99 4.05 15.63
N ARG A 73 -6.68 4.16 15.44
CA ARG A 73 -5.83 4.90 16.38
C ARG A 73 -6.26 6.36 16.65
N PRO A 74 -6.51 7.21 15.64
CA PRO A 74 -7.06 8.55 15.89
C PRO A 74 -8.47 8.48 16.48
N LEU A 75 -9.32 7.54 16.04
CA LEU A 75 -10.69 7.38 16.58
C LEU A 75 -10.71 7.08 18.08
N ASP A 76 -9.77 6.27 18.56
CA ASP A 76 -9.67 5.88 19.97
C ASP A 76 -9.03 6.98 20.84
N THR A 77 -8.65 8.12 20.26
CA THR A 77 -8.14 9.26 21.03
C THR A 77 -9.26 10.04 21.71
N VAL A 78 -8.92 10.64 22.85
CA VAL A 78 -9.79 11.59 23.55
C VAL A 78 -10.17 12.79 22.68
N LEU A 79 -9.34 13.18 21.70
CA LEU A 79 -9.68 14.30 20.80
C LEU A 79 -10.88 13.96 19.93
N MET A 80 -10.94 12.74 19.38
CA MET A 80 -12.05 12.34 18.52
C MET A 80 -13.37 12.14 19.26
N SER A 81 -13.35 11.95 20.59
CA SER A 81 -14.59 11.86 21.37
C SER A 81 -15.36 13.18 21.40
N PHE A 82 -14.68 14.32 21.22
CA PHE A 82 -15.29 15.67 21.13
C PHE A 82 -15.73 16.06 19.72
N VAL A 83 -15.47 15.21 18.72
CA VAL A 83 -15.86 15.44 17.32
C VAL A 83 -17.16 14.69 17.04
N SER A 84 -18.09 15.33 16.31
CA SER A 84 -19.36 14.70 15.94
C SER A 84 -19.13 13.48 15.01
N PRO A 85 -20.03 12.47 15.00
CA PRO A 85 -19.88 11.33 14.11
C PRO A 85 -19.75 11.69 12.62
N ALA A 86 -20.49 12.71 12.16
CA ALA A 86 -20.41 13.19 10.78
C ALA A 86 -19.04 13.83 10.48
N ASP A 87 -18.53 14.64 11.41
CA ASP A 87 -17.25 15.33 11.22
C ASP A 87 -16.08 14.36 11.31
N ARG A 88 -16.16 13.31 12.15
CA ARG A 88 -15.17 12.22 12.18
C ARG A 88 -14.98 11.62 10.80
N PHE A 89 -16.08 11.34 10.08
CA PHE A 89 -16.00 10.83 8.73
C PHE A 89 -15.30 11.81 7.78
N VAL A 90 -15.65 13.09 7.81
CA VAL A 90 -15.06 14.13 6.95
C VAL A 90 -13.56 14.28 7.22
N ILE A 91 -13.18 14.37 8.49
CA ILE A 91 -11.79 14.52 8.94
C ILE A 91 -10.96 13.31 8.50
N LEU A 92 -11.41 12.10 8.83
CA LEU A 92 -10.66 10.88 8.53
C LEU A 92 -10.59 10.63 7.03
N SER A 93 -11.67 10.86 6.29
CA SER A 93 -11.66 10.72 4.82
C SER A 93 -10.71 11.70 4.14
N ARG A 94 -10.44 12.85 4.76
CA ARG A 94 -9.48 13.84 4.25
C ARG A 94 -8.03 13.52 4.64
N TYR A 95 -7.80 13.08 5.86
CA TYR A 95 -6.46 12.98 6.44
C TYR A 95 -5.96 11.55 6.65
N TRP A 96 -6.72 10.53 6.21
CA TRP A 96 -6.27 9.13 6.25
C TRP A 96 -4.88 8.87 5.67
N PRO A 97 -4.38 9.56 4.61
CA PRO A 97 -3.06 9.26 4.08
C PRO A 97 -1.97 9.46 5.13
N ALA A 98 -2.08 10.50 5.96
CA ALA A 98 -1.10 10.77 7.01
C ALA A 98 -1.05 9.64 8.04
N PHE A 99 -2.22 9.19 8.51
CA PHE A 99 -2.31 8.10 9.47
C PHE A 99 -1.85 6.77 8.86
N PHE A 100 -2.19 6.51 7.60
CA PHE A 100 -1.76 5.31 6.89
C PHE A 100 -0.25 5.26 6.70
N ILE A 101 0.37 6.36 6.26
CA ILE A 101 1.83 6.44 6.09
C ILE A 101 2.54 6.25 7.43
N PHE A 102 2.08 6.94 8.48
CA PHE A 102 2.62 6.76 9.83
C PHE A 102 2.47 5.32 10.31
N HIS A 103 1.31 4.68 10.08
CA HIS A 103 1.12 3.29 10.50
C HIS A 103 2.00 2.31 9.69
N CYS A 104 2.28 2.60 8.42
CA CYS A 104 3.20 1.83 7.60
C CYS A 104 4.65 1.85 8.13
N THR A 105 5.06 2.86 8.90
CA THR A 105 6.41 2.88 9.49
C THR A 105 6.55 1.99 10.71
N ILE A 106 5.47 1.81 11.46
CA ILE A 106 5.48 1.05 12.72
C ILE A 106 4.95 -0.38 12.57
N THR A 107 4.28 -0.71 11.46
CA THR A 107 3.77 -2.07 11.23
C THR A 107 4.91 -3.07 11.06
N VAL A 108 4.74 -4.26 11.64
CA VAL A 108 5.76 -5.33 11.58
C VAL A 108 6.02 -5.77 10.14
N GLU A 109 4.96 -6.08 9.39
CA GLU A 109 5.06 -6.53 7.99
C GLU A 109 4.48 -5.49 7.03
N LEU A 110 5.35 -4.87 6.22
CA LEU A 110 4.90 -3.96 5.16
C LEU A 110 4.62 -4.73 3.87
N PRO A 111 3.37 -4.73 3.35
CA PRO A 111 3.10 -5.22 2.00
C PRO A 111 3.74 -4.28 0.95
N PRO A 112 4.05 -4.79 -0.26
CA PRO A 112 4.63 -3.97 -1.31
C PRO A 112 3.72 -2.81 -1.70
N LEU A 113 4.26 -1.60 -1.69
CA LEU A 113 3.60 -0.38 -2.15
C LEU A 113 3.86 -0.19 -3.64
N ARG A 114 2.89 0.38 -4.36
CA ARG A 114 2.97 0.67 -5.79
C ARG A 114 3.82 1.91 -6.06
N ASP A 115 3.68 2.94 -5.24
CA ASP A 115 4.46 4.17 -5.35
C ASP A 115 5.87 3.97 -4.79
N LEU A 116 6.87 4.15 -5.66
CA LEU A 116 8.28 3.96 -5.34
C LEU A 116 8.80 5.01 -4.35
N LYS A 117 8.36 6.26 -4.47
CA LYS A 117 8.80 7.37 -3.61
C LYS A 117 8.20 7.23 -2.22
N LEU A 118 6.92 6.84 -2.14
CA LEU A 118 6.26 6.49 -0.89
C LEU A 118 6.98 5.33 -0.19
N ASN A 119 7.33 4.29 -0.95
CA ASN A 119 8.08 3.16 -0.40
C ASN A 119 9.45 3.59 0.11
N GLU A 120 10.18 4.44 -0.62
CA GLU A 120 11.47 4.97 -0.18
C GLU A 120 11.36 5.74 1.15
N VAL A 121 10.36 6.62 1.26
CA VAL A 121 10.08 7.41 2.48
C VAL A 121 9.80 6.50 3.67
N ILE A 122 8.89 5.53 3.52
CA ILE A 122 8.53 4.60 4.60
C ILE A 122 9.73 3.73 4.98
N GLN A 123 10.47 3.21 4.01
CA GLN A 123 11.65 2.38 4.28
C GLN A 123 12.76 3.17 4.96
N SER A 124 12.93 4.46 4.63
CA SER A 124 13.87 5.33 5.33
C SER A 124 13.51 5.47 6.81
N ALA A 125 12.23 5.70 7.12
CA ALA A 125 11.75 5.79 8.50
C ALA A 125 11.86 4.46 9.26
N ARG A 126 11.59 3.33 8.59
CA ARG A 126 11.74 1.98 9.18
C ARG A 126 13.18 1.60 9.51
N ARG A 127 14.16 2.25 8.87
CA ARG A 127 15.59 2.08 9.17
C ARG A 127 16.08 3.04 10.26
N ASP A 128 15.30 4.05 10.62
CA ASP A 128 15.62 4.94 11.73
C ASP A 128 15.14 4.28 13.03
N ASP A 129 16.08 3.82 13.86
CA ASP A 129 15.80 3.14 15.14
C ASP A 129 14.93 3.98 16.09
N TYR A 130 14.88 5.30 15.91
CA TYR A 130 14.03 6.17 16.71
C TYR A 130 12.56 6.07 16.32
N ILE A 131 12.27 5.84 15.03
CA ILE A 131 10.92 5.86 14.46
C ILE A 131 10.36 4.45 14.26
N SER A 132 11.21 3.46 14.02
CA SER A 132 10.78 2.07 13.81
C SER A 132 10.36 1.37 15.10
N ASN A 133 10.81 1.87 16.26
CA ASN A 133 10.58 1.26 17.56
C ASN A 133 9.85 2.22 18.52
N LEU A 134 8.68 2.70 18.10
CA LEU A 134 7.80 3.51 18.95
C LEU A 134 6.95 2.61 19.85
N ASP A 135 6.83 2.98 21.12
CA ASP A 135 5.90 2.32 22.02
C ASP A 135 4.45 2.81 21.81
N SER A 136 3.50 2.18 22.50
CA SER A 136 2.07 2.51 22.35
C SER A 136 1.72 3.93 22.77
N GLU A 137 2.42 4.49 23.76
CA GLU A 137 2.16 5.83 24.28
C GLU A 137 2.78 6.90 23.38
N GLU A 138 3.99 6.69 22.86
CA GLU A 138 4.61 7.53 21.83
C GLU A 138 3.74 7.59 20.58
N ILE A 139 3.21 6.46 20.13
CA ILE A 139 2.27 6.40 19.00
C ILE A 139 1.01 7.22 19.31
N ARG A 140 0.39 7.01 20.47
CA ARG A 140 -0.84 7.71 20.86
C ARG A 140 -0.62 9.23 20.94
N LEU A 141 0.45 9.68 21.60
CA LEU A 141 0.81 11.09 21.73
C LEU A 141 1.14 11.73 20.38
N THR A 142 1.83 11.00 19.49
CA THR A 142 2.14 11.47 18.13
C THR A 142 0.87 11.68 17.32
N ILE A 143 -0.10 10.77 17.42
CA ILE A 143 -1.39 10.88 16.72
C ILE A 143 -2.19 12.06 17.28
N CYS A 144 -2.25 12.23 18.59
CA CYS A 144 -2.89 13.40 19.21
C CYS A 144 -2.23 14.70 18.75
N TYR A 145 -0.90 14.75 18.72
CA TYR A 145 -0.15 15.90 18.19
C TYR A 145 -0.53 16.18 16.73
N ALA A 146 -0.52 15.16 15.87
CA ALA A 146 -0.91 15.30 14.46
C ALA A 146 -2.34 15.84 14.31
N LEU A 147 -3.30 15.37 15.13
CA LEU A 147 -4.66 15.91 15.15
C LEU A 147 -4.73 17.39 15.53
N CYS A 148 -3.92 17.82 16.50
CA CYS A 148 -3.81 19.25 16.86
C CYS A 148 -3.31 20.09 15.68
N ARG A 149 -2.33 19.57 14.94
CA ARG A 149 -1.77 20.22 13.74
C ARG A 149 -2.79 20.32 12.62
N LEU A 150 -3.54 19.26 12.37
CA LEU A 150 -4.63 19.23 11.41
C LEU A 150 -5.76 20.21 11.78
N GLY A 151 -6.04 20.39 13.07
CA GLY A 151 -7.00 21.36 13.58
C GLY A 151 -6.73 22.82 13.19
N ARG A 152 -5.49 23.16 12.83
CA ARG A 152 -5.17 24.50 12.30
C ARG A 152 -5.74 24.75 10.89
N LYS A 153 -6.04 23.68 10.15
CA LYS A 153 -6.54 23.71 8.78
C LYS A 153 -7.98 23.22 8.66
N ASN A 154 -8.60 22.77 9.75
CA ASN A 154 -9.93 22.18 9.78
C ASN A 154 -10.75 22.76 10.93
N GLY A 155 -11.89 23.39 10.61
CA GLY A 155 -12.77 24.03 11.59
C GLY A 155 -13.31 23.09 12.67
N GLU A 156 -13.65 21.85 12.29
CA GLU A 156 -14.22 20.84 13.19
C GLU A 156 -13.20 20.29 14.20
N LEU A 157 -11.90 20.43 13.91
CA LEU A 157 -10.80 20.11 14.82
C LEU A 157 -10.12 21.35 15.42
N SER A 158 -10.69 22.55 15.23
CA SER A 158 -10.04 23.80 15.65
C SER A 158 -9.73 23.84 17.14
N PHE A 159 -10.58 23.26 17.99
CA PHE A 159 -10.35 23.16 19.44
C PHE A 159 -9.06 22.39 19.79
N ALA A 160 -8.70 21.38 18.99
CA ALA A 160 -7.51 20.57 19.24
C ALA A 160 -6.23 21.37 19.00
N SER A 161 -6.25 22.39 18.14
CA SER A 161 -5.06 23.19 17.82
C SER A 161 -4.43 23.86 19.05
N SER A 162 -5.23 24.21 20.05
CA SER A 162 -4.77 24.80 21.31
C SER A 162 -4.06 23.80 22.25
N LEU A 163 -4.18 22.49 21.99
CA LEU A 163 -3.60 21.42 22.80
C LEU A 163 -2.23 20.94 22.27
N ASP A 164 -1.74 21.51 21.17
CA ASP A 164 -0.46 21.19 20.54
C ASP A 164 0.72 21.18 21.53
N SER A 165 0.85 22.24 22.34
CA SER A 165 1.91 22.38 23.33
C SER A 165 1.81 21.34 24.45
N ILE A 166 0.59 20.94 24.81
CA ILE A 166 0.32 19.94 25.85
C ILE A 166 0.79 18.55 25.38
N TYR A 167 0.41 18.14 24.17
CA TYR A 167 0.86 16.83 23.64
C TYR A 167 2.36 16.81 23.37
N ARG A 168 2.94 17.92 22.90
CA ARG A 168 4.40 18.04 22.76
C ARG A 168 5.10 17.91 24.10
N TYR A 169 4.58 18.55 25.15
CA TYR A 169 5.12 18.44 26.51
C TYR A 169 5.06 17.00 27.03
N TRP A 170 3.91 16.32 26.90
CA TRP A 170 3.78 14.94 27.37
C TRP A 170 4.64 13.95 26.61
N LEU A 171 4.80 14.12 25.29
CA LEU A 171 5.72 13.30 24.50
C LEU A 171 7.16 13.50 24.97
N SER A 172 7.59 14.74 25.13
CA SER A 172 8.92 15.07 25.66
C SER A 172 9.13 14.46 27.05
N ARG A 173 8.14 14.58 27.93
CA ARG A 173 8.20 14.03 29.29
C ARG A 173 8.31 12.51 29.27
N HIS A 174 7.50 11.83 28.47
CA HIS A 174 7.54 10.38 28.29
C HIS A 174 8.92 9.92 27.81
N CYS A 175 9.42 10.50 26.71
CA CYS A 175 10.75 10.17 26.19
C CYS A 175 11.86 10.42 27.23
N SER A 176 11.80 11.51 27.98
CA SER A 176 12.79 11.82 29.02
C SER A 176 12.83 10.82 30.18
N ILE A 177 11.68 10.22 30.53
CA ILE A 177 11.56 9.29 31.66
C ILE A 177 11.94 7.87 31.22
N PHE A 178 11.36 7.40 30.12
CA PHE A 178 11.46 5.99 29.71
C PHE A 178 12.62 5.73 28.74
N TYR A 179 13.07 6.76 28.02
CA TYR A 179 14.15 6.67 27.04
C TYR A 179 15.25 7.73 27.25
N PRO A 180 15.78 7.91 28.48
CA PRO A 180 16.74 8.98 28.80
C PRO A 180 18.07 8.88 28.03
N HIS A 181 18.37 7.70 27.46
CA HIS A 181 19.58 7.44 26.68
C HIS A 181 19.43 7.81 25.19
N LEU A 182 18.21 8.09 24.72
CA LEU A 182 17.93 8.47 23.33
C LEU A 182 17.71 9.97 23.24
N SER A 183 18.81 10.72 23.05
CA SER A 183 18.78 12.18 22.95
C SER A 183 17.86 12.67 21.83
N ASN A 184 17.07 13.71 22.11
CA ASN A 184 16.16 14.36 21.15
C ASN A 184 15.14 13.40 20.50
N ARG A 185 14.78 12.32 21.18
CA ARG A 185 13.83 11.32 20.66
C ARG A 185 12.46 11.93 20.36
N ASP A 186 11.95 12.74 21.27
CA ASP A 186 10.71 13.49 21.12
C ASP A 186 10.75 14.45 19.93
N GLU A 187 11.85 15.21 19.75
CA GLU A 187 12.01 16.10 18.60
C GLU A 187 12.05 15.34 17.28
N ARG A 188 12.72 14.19 17.22
CA ARG A 188 12.74 13.32 16.04
C ARG A 188 11.35 12.82 15.68
N ILE A 189 10.57 12.37 16.66
CA ILE A 189 9.19 11.92 16.47
C ILE A 189 8.31 13.05 15.95
N VAL A 190 8.37 14.24 16.58
CA VAL A 190 7.61 15.43 16.16
C VAL A 190 7.97 15.85 14.74
N ASN A 191 9.26 15.93 14.42
CA ASN A 191 9.73 16.30 13.08
C ASN A 191 9.25 15.30 12.03
N TYR A 192 9.22 14.01 12.36
CA TYR A 192 8.72 12.98 11.47
C TYR A 192 7.20 13.11 11.23
N ALA A 193 6.43 13.39 12.28
CA ALA A 193 5.00 13.64 12.17
C ALA A 193 4.69 14.87 11.30
N GLU A 194 5.39 15.99 11.52
CA GLU A 194 5.28 17.20 10.69
C GLU A 194 5.65 16.93 9.22
N PHE A 195 6.73 16.17 9.00
CA PHE A 195 7.14 15.76 7.67
C PHE A 195 6.06 14.95 6.96
N ILE A 196 5.44 13.96 7.62
CA ILE A 196 4.34 13.18 7.03
C ILE A 196 3.16 14.09 6.66
N LEU A 197 2.76 14.98 7.58
CA LEU A 197 1.62 15.88 7.35
C LEU A 197 1.86 16.76 6.12
N LEU A 198 3.05 17.32 5.98
CA LEU A 198 3.44 18.11 4.81
C LEU A 198 3.55 17.24 3.54
N TYR A 199 4.14 16.05 3.64
CA TYR A 199 4.31 15.13 2.52
C TYR A 199 2.95 14.75 1.91
N CYS A 200 1.93 14.53 2.75
CA CYS A 200 0.57 14.19 2.34
C CYS A 200 -0.13 15.29 1.52
N GLU A 201 0.35 16.53 1.55
CA GLU A 201 -0.21 17.62 0.73
C GLU A 201 0.22 17.51 -0.74
N HIS A 202 1.24 16.69 -1.03
CA HIS A 202 1.87 16.60 -2.34
C HIS A 202 1.79 15.20 -2.97
N ILE A 203 1.20 14.22 -2.30
CA ILE A 203 1.08 12.84 -2.79
C ILE A 203 -0.38 12.36 -2.76
N SER A 204 -0.75 11.56 -3.76
CA SER A 204 -1.97 10.76 -3.72
C SER A 204 -1.59 9.32 -3.36
N VAL A 205 -2.20 8.81 -2.28
CA VAL A 205 -2.01 7.41 -1.84
C VAL A 205 -3.23 6.55 -2.22
N VAL A 206 -4.22 7.14 -2.88
CA VAL A 206 -5.49 6.46 -3.23
C VAL A 206 -5.23 5.27 -4.15
N ASP A 207 -4.26 5.37 -5.07
CA ASP A 207 -3.93 4.33 -6.04
C ASP A 207 -3.31 3.05 -5.41
N GLU A 208 -2.96 3.11 -4.12
CA GLU A 208 -2.55 1.92 -3.35
C GLU A 208 -3.72 0.97 -3.07
N PHE A 209 -4.95 1.47 -3.16
CA PHE A 209 -6.18 0.75 -2.88
C PHE A 209 -6.99 0.53 -4.16
N THR A 210 -7.91 -0.41 -4.10
CA THR A 210 -8.84 -0.70 -5.20
C THR A 210 -10.22 -0.12 -4.88
N PRO A 211 -11.10 0.13 -5.86
CA PRO A 211 -12.45 0.63 -5.57
C PRO A 211 -13.22 -0.12 -4.47
N PRO A 212 -13.23 -1.47 -4.39
CA PRO A 212 -13.91 -2.17 -3.30
C PRO A 212 -13.19 -2.07 -1.93
N THR A 213 -11.94 -1.63 -1.91
CA THR A 213 -11.14 -1.40 -0.69
C THR A 213 -10.84 0.09 -0.51
N HIS A 214 -11.68 0.96 -1.07
CA HIS A 214 -11.43 2.38 -1.07
C HIS A 214 -11.45 2.91 0.38
N PRO A 215 -10.49 3.76 0.77
CA PRO A 215 -10.36 4.24 2.15
C PRO A 215 -11.64 4.83 2.73
N ALA A 216 -12.42 5.57 1.93
CA ALA A 216 -13.69 6.14 2.40
C ALA A 216 -14.70 5.07 2.82
N ASP A 217 -14.80 3.95 2.10
CA ASP A 217 -15.77 2.88 2.41
C ASP A 217 -15.38 2.13 3.68
N LEU A 218 -14.07 1.90 3.86
CA LEU A 218 -13.54 1.35 5.10
C LEU A 218 -13.81 2.28 6.29
N ILE A 219 -13.63 3.60 6.13
CA ILE A 219 -13.89 4.57 7.19
C ILE A 219 -15.40 4.62 7.53
N ARG A 220 -16.30 4.56 6.54
CA ARG A 220 -17.75 4.45 6.79
C ARG A 220 -18.08 3.23 7.63
N THR A 221 -17.52 2.08 7.25
CA THR A 221 -17.71 0.80 7.95
C THR A 221 -17.23 0.88 9.39
N LEU A 222 -16.06 1.48 9.63
CA LEU A 222 -15.51 1.64 10.99
C LEU A 222 -16.30 2.62 11.87
N LEU A 223 -17.05 3.53 11.27
CA LEU A 223 -17.87 4.51 11.96
C LEU A 223 -19.34 4.08 12.10
N ASP A 224 -19.70 2.87 11.66
CA ASP A 224 -21.07 2.36 11.60
C ASP A 224 -22.04 3.31 10.86
N ILE A 225 -21.52 4.06 9.87
CA ILE A 225 -22.33 4.96 9.04
C ILE A 225 -23.00 4.10 7.97
N ASN A 226 -24.23 3.67 8.23
CA ASN A 226 -25.07 3.03 7.21
C ASN A 226 -25.29 4.01 6.05
N GLU A 227 -25.14 3.53 4.81
CA GLU A 227 -25.66 4.25 3.64
C GLU A 227 -27.16 4.48 3.87
N SER A 228 -27.50 5.70 4.26
CA SER A 228 -28.88 6.13 4.23
C SER A 228 -29.23 6.21 2.75
N THR A 229 -30.07 5.28 2.31
CA THR A 229 -30.86 5.25 1.05
C THR A 229 -30.79 6.50 0.17
#